data_AF-A0A8J3C871-F1
#
_entry.id   AF-A0A8J3C871-F1
#
_cell.length_a   1.000
_cell.length_b   1.000
_cell.length_c   1.000
_cell.angle_alpha   90.00
_cell.angle_beta   90.00
_cell.angle_gamma   90.00
#
_symmetry.space_group_name_H-M   'P 1'
#
loop_
_entity.id
_entity.type
_entity.pdbx_description
1 polymer ?
#
loop_
_entity_poly.entity_id
_entity_poly.type
_entity_poly.pdbx_seq_one_letter_code
_entity_poly.pdbx_strand_id
1 'polypeptide(L)'
;MSWNDFYRRRNALLATLDWCERNPGEAIPFFDLTGIDEAFIDRADLLRAMQYRWLLLLAPRIELALDQAARRPDLDRVGAVSGAWHELADAEPTLRRVLDQYAEVEEEGLRRPAAAEQRLLALAAGLVEPDEPAEDIVRIGAGFLAMVREQQPERVEMQPCASLWRRRPVTALLRRLMTA
;
A
#
# COMPACT_ATOMS: atom_id res chain seq x y z
N MET A 1 2.89 -14.07 -20.78
CA MET A 1 3.86 -14.13 -19.66
C MET A 1 3.91 -15.54 -19.14
N SER A 2 5.10 -16.10 -19.03
CA SER A 2 5.35 -17.34 -18.31
C SER A 2 5.34 -17.09 -16.79
N TRP A 3 5.17 -18.15 -15.99
CA TRP A 3 5.38 -18.07 -14.54
C TRP A 3 6.79 -17.57 -14.17
N ASN A 4 7.78 -17.89 -15.00
CA ASN A 4 9.15 -17.46 -14.79
C ASN A 4 9.29 -15.93 -14.94
N ASP A 5 8.60 -15.34 -15.92
CA ASP A 5 8.61 -13.88 -16.15
C ASP A 5 8.00 -13.14 -14.95
N PHE A 6 6.92 -13.69 -14.38
CA PHE A 6 6.29 -13.15 -13.18
C PHE A 6 7.25 -13.15 -11.99
N TYR A 7 7.89 -14.29 -11.68
CA TYR A 7 8.82 -14.38 -10.56
C TYR A 7 10.06 -13.50 -10.77
N ARG A 8 10.56 -13.38 -12.00
CA ARG A 8 11.67 -12.49 -12.34
C ARG A 8 11.32 -11.03 -12.04
N ARG A 9 10.18 -10.54 -12.56
CA ARG A 9 9.72 -9.16 -12.30
C ARG A 9 9.50 -8.90 -10.82
N ARG A 10 8.90 -9.85 -10.09
CA ARG A 10 8.71 -9.73 -8.65
C ARG A 10 10.05 -9.63 -7.90
N ASN A 11 10.98 -10.52 -8.19
CA ASN A 11 12.27 -10.57 -7.49
C ASN A 11 13.11 -9.32 -7.79
N ALA A 12 13.12 -8.82 -9.03
CA ALA A 12 13.78 -7.57 -9.39
C ALA A 12 13.17 -6.36 -8.67
N LEU A 13 11.83 -6.30 -8.58
CA LEU A 13 11.14 -5.25 -7.81
C LEU A 13 11.52 -5.29 -6.32
N LEU A 14 11.53 -6.46 -5.70
CA LEU A 14 11.89 -6.61 -4.29
C LEU A 14 13.36 -6.26 -4.05
N ALA A 15 14.28 -6.72 -4.90
CA ALA A 15 15.70 -6.36 -4.81
C ALA A 15 15.94 -4.84 -4.93
N THR A 16 15.13 -4.16 -5.76
CA THR A 16 15.16 -2.69 -5.87
C THR A 16 14.73 -2.04 -4.55
N LEU A 17 13.63 -2.51 -3.96
CA LEU A 17 13.14 -1.97 -2.67
C LEU A 17 14.18 -2.21 -1.57
N ASP A 18 14.80 -3.39 -1.51
CA ASP A 18 15.87 -3.69 -0.55
C ASP A 18 17.09 -2.77 -0.75
N TRP A 19 17.39 -2.38 -1.99
CA TRP A 19 18.44 -1.40 -2.27
C TRP A 19 18.04 0.01 -1.82
N CYS A 20 16.81 0.44 -2.09
CA CYS A 20 16.29 1.75 -1.69
C CYS A 20 16.19 1.90 -0.16
N GLU A 21 15.94 0.80 0.55
CA GLU A 21 15.95 0.78 2.01
C GLU A 21 17.35 1.06 2.56
N ARG A 22 18.39 0.51 1.91
CA ARG A 22 19.80 0.71 2.29
C ARG A 22 20.37 2.07 1.86
N ASN A 23 19.77 2.71 0.87
CA ASN A 23 20.24 3.97 0.28
C ASN A 23 19.09 5.00 0.19
N PRO A 24 18.54 5.46 1.33
CA PRO A 24 17.38 6.34 1.33
C PRO A 24 17.70 7.71 0.71
N GLY A 25 16.85 8.15 -0.23
CA GLY A 25 16.99 9.44 -0.92
C GLY A 25 17.92 9.41 -2.13
N GLU A 26 18.67 8.32 -2.34
CA GLU A 26 19.45 8.14 -3.55
C GLU A 26 18.54 7.78 -4.74
N ALA A 27 18.91 8.25 -5.93
CA ALA A 27 18.21 7.88 -7.14
C ALA A 27 18.46 6.40 -7.46
N ILE A 28 17.40 5.66 -7.81
CA ILE A 28 17.49 4.23 -8.17
C ILE A 28 18.45 4.05 -9.37
N PRO A 29 19.55 3.31 -9.20
CA PRO A 29 20.50 3.07 -10.26
C PRO A 29 19.98 1.92 -11.14
N PHE A 30 19.01 2.25 -12.00
CA PHE A 30 18.27 1.29 -12.82
C PHE A 30 19.16 0.33 -13.63
N PHE A 31 20.29 0.82 -14.14
CA PHE A 31 21.22 0.03 -14.96
C PHE A 31 22.26 -0.74 -14.15
N ASP A 32 22.43 -0.46 -12.86
CA ASP A 32 23.49 -1.08 -12.04
C ASP A 32 22.95 -2.18 -11.09
N LEU A 33 21.62 -2.33 -11.01
CA LEU A 33 20.98 -3.35 -10.19
C LEU A 33 20.74 -4.63 -10.99
N THR A 34 21.30 -5.73 -10.47
CA THR A 34 21.26 -7.05 -11.12
C THR A 34 19.83 -7.49 -11.41
N GLY A 35 19.54 -7.81 -12.68
CA GLY A 35 18.28 -8.41 -13.13
C GLY A 35 17.12 -7.42 -13.32
N ILE A 36 17.35 -6.11 -13.16
CA ILE A 36 16.33 -5.08 -13.45
C ILE A 36 16.14 -4.90 -14.96
N ASP A 37 17.23 -4.84 -15.71
CA ASP A 37 17.25 -4.68 -17.18
C ASP A 37 16.57 -5.83 -17.93
N GLU A 38 16.66 -7.05 -17.39
CA GLU A 38 15.93 -8.21 -17.92
C GLU A 38 14.44 -8.22 -17.53
N ALA A 39 14.08 -7.52 -16.45
CA ALA A 39 12.74 -7.55 -15.88
C ALA A 39 11.88 -6.36 -16.31
N PHE A 40 12.48 -5.19 -16.52
CA PHE A 40 11.81 -3.92 -16.78
C PHE A 40 12.47 -3.22 -17.96
N ILE A 41 11.65 -2.58 -18.81
CA ILE A 41 12.14 -1.89 -20.01
C ILE A 41 12.95 -0.64 -19.63
N ASP A 42 12.43 0.10 -18.65
CA ASP A 42 12.99 1.36 -18.19
C ASP A 42 12.56 1.63 -16.74
N ARG A 43 13.10 2.71 -16.16
CA ARG A 43 12.73 3.17 -14.81
C ARG A 43 11.21 3.41 -14.70
N ALA A 44 10.58 3.92 -15.75
CA ALA A 44 9.15 4.19 -15.76
C ALA A 44 8.33 2.89 -15.63
N ASP A 45 8.75 1.78 -16.25
CA ASP A 45 8.12 0.46 -16.11
C ASP A 45 8.27 -0.11 -14.70
N LEU A 46 9.44 0.08 -14.09
CA LEU A 46 9.67 -0.29 -12.69
C LEU A 46 8.78 0.52 -11.73
N LEU A 47 8.70 1.84 -11.90
CA LEU A 47 7.86 2.71 -11.08
C LEU A 47 6.36 2.39 -11.27
N ARG A 48 5.92 2.11 -12.50
CA ARG A 48 4.56 1.59 -12.76
C ARG A 48 4.27 0.30 -12.02
N ALA A 49 5.23 -0.63 -12.01
CA ALA A 49 5.08 -1.90 -11.31
C ALA A 49 5.04 -1.71 -9.78
N MET A 50 5.81 -0.78 -9.24
CA MET A 50 5.75 -0.39 -7.83
C MET A 50 4.39 0.21 -7.45
N GLN A 51 3.86 1.15 -8.26
CA GLN A 51 2.53 1.71 -8.02
C GLN A 51 1.43 0.64 -8.13
N TYR A 52 1.57 -0.29 -9.08
CA TYR A 52 0.65 -1.41 -9.21
C TYR A 52 0.68 -2.33 -7.98
N ARG A 53 1.88 -2.65 -7.46
CA ARG A 53 2.03 -3.38 -6.19
C ARG A 53 1.34 -2.64 -5.04
N TRP A 54 1.54 -1.33 -4.94
CA TRP A 54 0.88 -0.51 -3.93
C TRP A 54 -0.65 -0.65 -3.99
N LEU A 55 -1.24 -0.49 -5.18
CA LEU A 55 -2.68 -0.65 -5.40
C LEU A 55 -3.19 -2.05 -5.06
N LEU A 56 -2.45 -3.10 -5.45
CA LEU A 56 -2.79 -4.49 -5.12
C LEU A 56 -2.82 -4.76 -3.62
N LEU A 57 -1.99 -4.06 -2.84
CA LEU A 57 -1.95 -4.18 -1.39
C LEU A 57 -3.00 -3.29 -0.71
N LEU A 58 -3.30 -2.12 -1.28
CA LEU A 58 -4.19 -1.11 -0.71
C LEU A 58 -5.67 -1.45 -0.89
N ALA A 59 -6.10 -1.83 -2.09
CA ALA A 59 -7.50 -2.10 -2.39
C ALA A 59 -8.16 -3.11 -1.41
N PRO A 60 -7.61 -4.31 -1.17
CA PRO A 60 -8.21 -5.25 -0.23
C PRO A 60 -8.19 -4.77 1.22
N ARG A 61 -7.21 -3.94 1.62
CA ARG A 61 -7.18 -3.35 2.97
C ARG A 61 -8.29 -2.34 3.16
N ILE A 62 -8.52 -1.49 2.17
CA ILE A 62 -9.64 -0.55 2.15
C ILE A 62 -10.97 -1.30 2.22
N GLU A 63 -11.16 -2.33 1.38
CA GLU A 63 -12.39 -3.13 1.40
C GLU A 63 -12.67 -3.73 2.78
N LEU A 64 -11.65 -4.29 3.43
CA LEU A 64 -11.77 -4.84 4.77
C LEU A 64 -12.07 -3.75 5.82
N ALA A 65 -11.41 -2.59 5.74
CA ALA A 65 -11.64 -1.47 6.65
C ALA A 65 -13.06 -0.93 6.52
N LEU A 66 -13.58 -0.81 5.30
CA LEU A 66 -14.96 -0.38 5.03
C LEU A 66 -15.99 -1.39 5.56
N ASP A 67 -15.75 -2.69 5.36
CA ASP A 67 -16.61 -3.76 5.91
C ASP A 67 -16.63 -3.77 7.45
N GLN A 68 -15.51 -3.43 8.09
CA GLN A 68 -15.44 -3.26 9.54
C GLN A 68 -16.18 -2.00 10.00
N ALA A 69 -16.01 -0.86 9.31
CA ALA A 69 -16.68 0.39 9.61
C ALA A 69 -18.21 0.27 9.46
N ALA A 70 -18.70 -0.47 8.45
CA ALA A 70 -20.13 -0.73 8.27
C ALA A 70 -20.79 -1.45 9.46
N ARG A 71 -20.01 -2.15 10.31
CA ARG A 71 -20.49 -2.83 11.52
C ARG A 71 -20.31 -2.01 12.80
N ARG A 72 -19.74 -0.81 12.70
CA ARG A 72 -19.23 0.03 13.80
C ARG A 72 -19.72 1.47 13.61
N PRO A 73 -20.76 1.92 14.34
CA PRO A 73 -21.33 3.26 14.17
C PRO A 73 -20.37 4.41 14.51
N ASP A 74 -19.28 4.11 15.23
CA ASP A 74 -18.24 5.05 15.65
C ASP A 74 -17.18 5.33 14.57
N LEU A 75 -17.12 4.52 13.51
CA LEU A 75 -16.10 4.65 12.46
C LEU A 75 -16.68 5.32 11.22
N ASP A 76 -16.20 6.53 10.92
CA ASP A 76 -16.49 7.19 9.66
C ASP A 76 -15.70 6.56 8.50
N ARG A 77 -16.31 6.57 7.31
CA ARG A 77 -15.79 6.01 6.06
C ARG A 77 -14.45 6.63 5.67
N VAL A 78 -14.34 7.96 5.79
CA VAL A 78 -13.10 8.69 5.51
C VAL A 78 -11.99 8.21 6.45
N GLY A 79 -12.28 8.13 7.75
CA GLY A 79 -11.32 7.64 8.75
C GLY A 79 -10.87 6.20 8.51
N ALA A 80 -11.78 5.31 8.09
CA ALA A 80 -11.44 3.93 7.76
C ALA A 80 -10.50 3.83 6.54
N VAL A 81 -10.74 4.63 5.50
CA VAL A 81 -9.89 4.68 4.30
C VAL A 81 -8.53 5.27 4.61
N SER A 82 -8.47 6.40 5.33
CA SER A 82 -7.22 7.03 5.76
C SER A 82 -6.40 6.08 6.63
N GLY A 83 -7.04 5.41 7.59
CA GLY A 83 -6.39 4.41 8.45
C GLY A 83 -5.78 3.26 7.65
N ALA A 84 -6.53 2.67 6.71
CA ALA A 84 -6.02 1.60 5.86
C ALA A 84 -4.82 2.05 4.98
N TRP A 85 -4.83 3.30 4.51
CA TRP A 85 -3.71 3.87 3.77
C TRP A 85 -2.48 4.03 4.66
N HIS A 86 -2.64 4.58 5.88
CA HIS A 86 -1.54 4.71 6.84
C HIS A 86 -0.96 3.37 7.27
N GLU A 87 -1.81 2.39 7.59
CA GLU A 87 -1.37 1.05 7.96
C GLU A 87 -0.54 0.39 6.84
N LEU A 88 -0.90 0.60 5.57
CA LEU A 88 -0.08 0.13 4.47
C LEU A 88 1.21 0.93 4.30
N ALA A 89 1.16 2.25 4.47
CA ALA A 89 2.35 3.10 4.41
C ALA A 89 3.36 2.71 5.49
N ASP A 90 2.89 2.37 6.69
CA ASP A 90 3.71 1.87 7.80
C ASP A 90 4.25 0.45 7.55
N ALA A 91 3.48 -0.41 6.87
CA ALA A 91 3.88 -1.76 6.52
C ALA A 91 4.86 -1.84 5.34
N GLU A 92 4.80 -0.87 4.41
CA GLU A 92 5.61 -0.80 3.19
C GLU A 92 6.29 0.59 3.06
N PRO A 93 7.06 1.05 4.06
CA PRO A 93 7.54 2.43 4.15
C PRO A 93 8.53 2.77 3.03
N THR A 94 9.33 1.80 2.58
CA THR A 94 10.26 1.99 1.47
C THR A 94 9.55 2.12 0.14
N LEU A 95 8.52 1.31 -0.11
CA LEU A 95 7.70 1.43 -1.31
C LEU A 95 7.00 2.80 -1.36
N ARG A 96 6.38 3.22 -0.26
CA ARG A 96 5.70 4.52 -0.18
C ARG A 96 6.65 5.68 -0.42
N ARG A 97 7.81 5.68 0.23
CA ARG A 97 8.84 6.73 0.09
C ARG A 97 9.34 6.86 -1.34
N VAL A 98 9.61 5.74 -2.02
CA VAL A 98 10.06 5.74 -3.42
C VAL A 98 8.98 6.34 -4.32
N LEU A 99 7.72 5.91 -4.17
CA LEU A 99 6.61 6.45 -4.96
C LEU A 99 6.41 7.95 -4.73
N ASP A 100 6.57 8.42 -3.48
CA ASP A 100 6.48 9.84 -3.13
C ASP A 100 7.61 10.66 -3.74
N GLN A 101 8.86 10.20 -3.58
CA GLN A 101 10.03 10.87 -4.14
C GLN A 101 9.91 11.06 -5.65
N TYR A 102 9.49 10.02 -6.37
CA TYR A 102 9.38 10.09 -7.83
C TYR A 102 8.09 10.75 -8.33
N ALA A 103 7.07 10.90 -7.49
CA ALA A 103 5.91 11.74 -7.80
C ALA A 103 6.26 13.24 -7.75
N GLU A 104 7.14 13.65 -6.83
CA GLU A 104 7.57 15.06 -6.68
C GLU A 104 8.41 15.55 -7.86
N VAL A 105 9.23 14.70 -8.48
CA VAL A 105 9.98 15.03 -9.70
C VAL A 105 9.15 14.91 -10.99
N GLU A 106 7.83 14.73 -10.87
CA GLU A 106 6.87 14.61 -11.99
C GLU A 106 7.31 13.62 -13.08
N GLU A 107 7.77 12.42 -12.70
CA GLU A 107 8.07 11.37 -13.67
C GLU A 107 6.79 10.98 -14.44
N GLU A 108 6.78 11.20 -15.77
CA GLU A 108 5.61 10.95 -16.64
C GLU A 108 5.10 9.51 -16.49
N GLY A 109 6.00 8.57 -16.23
CA GLY A 109 5.69 7.17 -15.97
C GLY A 109 4.74 6.92 -14.78
N LEU A 110 4.68 7.84 -13.82
CA LEU A 110 3.89 7.75 -12.59
C LEU A 110 2.57 8.52 -12.62
N ARG A 111 2.38 9.51 -13.51
CA ARG A 111 1.14 10.33 -13.53
C ARG A 111 -0.13 9.50 -13.63
N ARG A 112 -0.21 8.60 -14.62
CA ARG A 112 -1.38 7.72 -14.82
C ARG A 112 -1.56 6.69 -13.70
N PRO A 113 -0.52 5.94 -13.29
CA PRO A 113 -0.63 5.03 -12.15
C PRO A 113 -1.05 5.71 -10.83
N ALA A 114 -0.56 6.92 -10.56
CA ALA A 114 -0.95 7.70 -9.38
C ALA A 114 -2.44 8.09 -9.44
N ALA A 115 -2.96 8.42 -10.63
CA ALA A 115 -4.38 8.70 -10.83
C ALA A 115 -5.29 7.52 -10.45
N ALA A 116 -4.82 6.27 -10.59
CA ALA A 116 -5.59 5.10 -10.17
C ALA A 116 -5.70 5.00 -8.63
N GLU A 117 -4.65 5.38 -7.88
CA GLU A 117 -4.71 5.48 -6.42
C GLU A 117 -5.65 6.60 -5.99
N GLN A 118 -5.52 7.78 -6.60
CA GLN A 118 -6.36 8.94 -6.30
C GLN A 118 -7.85 8.61 -6.54
N ARG A 119 -8.17 7.98 -7.68
CA ARG A 119 -9.53 7.52 -7.99
C ARG A 119 -10.03 6.49 -6.97
N LEU A 120 -9.21 5.49 -6.62
CA LEU A 120 -9.56 4.49 -5.62
C LEU A 120 -9.93 5.15 -4.29
N LEU A 121 -9.09 6.07 -3.82
CA LEU A 121 -9.30 6.74 -2.53
C LEU A 121 -10.56 7.62 -2.52
N ALA A 122 -10.80 8.41 -3.58
CA ALA A 122 -11.99 9.25 -3.66
C ALA A 122 -13.30 8.44 -3.62
N LEU A 123 -13.39 7.39 -4.45
CA LEU A 123 -14.55 6.51 -4.52
C LEU A 123 -14.71 5.69 -3.22
N ALA A 124 -13.62 5.17 -2.70
CA ALA A 124 -13.63 4.38 -1.47
C ALA A 124 -14.04 5.21 -0.26
N ALA A 125 -13.62 6.48 -0.17
CA ALA A 125 -14.01 7.38 0.90
C ALA A 125 -15.44 7.93 0.74
N GLY A 126 -16.08 7.74 -0.43
CA GLY A 126 -17.42 8.27 -0.71
C GLY A 126 -17.41 9.80 -0.92
N LEU A 127 -16.28 10.35 -1.36
CA LEU A 127 -16.14 11.79 -1.63
C LEU A 127 -16.69 12.20 -3.00
N VAL A 128 -16.89 11.21 -3.88
CA VAL A 128 -17.37 11.36 -5.25
C VAL A 128 -18.24 10.17 -5.62
N GLU A 129 -19.17 10.40 -6.54
CA GLU A 129 -19.98 9.37 -7.16
C GLU A 129 -19.28 8.78 -8.41
N PRO A 130 -19.56 7.51 -8.79
CA PRO A 130 -18.87 6.86 -9.91
C PRO A 130 -19.12 7.47 -11.29
N ASP A 131 -20.22 8.19 -11.46
CA ASP A 131 -20.64 8.85 -12.71
C ASP A 131 -20.10 10.27 -12.87
N GLU A 132 -19.40 10.79 -11.85
CA GLU A 132 -18.68 12.06 -11.96
C GLU A 132 -17.57 11.99 -13.02
N PRO A 133 -17.19 13.14 -13.63
CA PRO A 133 -16.08 13.20 -14.57
C PRO A 133 -14.79 12.62 -13.99
N ALA A 134 -14.08 11.82 -14.79
CA ALA A 134 -12.87 11.13 -14.32
C ALA A 134 -11.79 12.10 -13.81
N GLU A 135 -11.69 13.29 -14.41
CA GLU A 135 -10.77 14.35 -13.97
C GLU A 135 -11.12 14.91 -12.59
N ASP A 136 -12.41 15.05 -12.27
CA ASP A 136 -12.88 15.52 -10.98
C ASP A 136 -12.63 14.47 -9.88
N ILE A 137 -12.92 13.21 -10.18
CA ILE A 137 -12.63 12.09 -9.28
C ILE A 137 -11.15 12.04 -8.93
N VAL A 138 -10.26 12.17 -9.92
CA VAL A 138 -8.81 12.17 -9.72
C VAL A 138 -8.36 13.39 -8.93
N ARG A 139 -8.89 14.59 -9.25
CA ARG A 139 -8.56 15.84 -8.56
C ARG A 139 -8.97 15.81 -7.08
N ILE A 140 -10.19 15.35 -6.78
CA ILE A 140 -10.69 15.20 -5.41
C ILE A 140 -9.86 14.15 -4.67
N GLY A 141 -9.56 13.02 -5.31
CA GLY A 141 -8.69 11.99 -4.76
C GLY A 141 -7.28 12.46 -4.46
N ALA A 142 -6.70 13.31 -5.31
CA ALA A 142 -5.39 13.93 -5.08
C ALA A 142 -5.42 14.87 -3.87
N GLY A 143 -6.48 15.69 -3.73
CA GLY A 143 -6.67 16.55 -2.56
C GLY A 143 -6.84 15.74 -1.27
N PHE A 144 -7.64 14.69 -1.31
CA PHE A 144 -7.82 13.79 -0.17
C PHE A 144 -6.51 13.08 0.22
N LEU A 145 -5.76 12.56 -0.76
CA LEU A 145 -4.45 11.93 -0.50
C LEU A 145 -3.45 12.92 0.12
N ALA A 146 -3.43 14.18 -0.31
CA ALA A 146 -2.59 15.20 0.30
C ALA A 146 -2.94 15.40 1.79
N MET A 147 -4.23 15.48 2.13
CA MET A 147 -4.68 15.56 3.52
C MET A 147 -4.31 14.32 4.33
N VAL A 148 -4.50 13.11 3.77
CA VAL A 148 -4.10 11.86 4.43
C VAL A 148 -2.61 11.86 4.73
N ARG A 149 -1.76 12.30 3.80
CA ARG A 149 -0.31 12.37 4.01
C ARG A 149 0.09 13.37 5.11
N GLU A 150 -0.61 14.49 5.21
CA GLU A 150 -0.39 15.51 6.25
C GLU A 150 -0.88 15.07 7.63
N GLN A 151 -1.98 14.32 7.67
CA GLN A 151 -2.54 13.73 8.88
C GLN A 151 -1.69 12.54 9.32
N GLN A 152 -0.47 12.77 9.82
CA GLN A 152 0.14 11.76 10.66
C GLN A 152 -0.73 11.65 11.92
N PRO A 153 -1.36 10.49 12.21
CA PRO A 153 -2.08 10.38 13.45
C PRO A 153 -1.10 10.64 14.59
N GLU A 154 -1.44 11.58 15.49
CA GLU A 154 -1.02 11.41 16.88
C GLU A 154 -1.39 9.98 17.20
N ARG A 155 -0.40 9.13 17.49
CA ARG A 155 -0.63 7.73 17.82
C ARG A 155 -1.67 7.72 18.92
N VAL A 156 -2.93 7.48 18.56
CA VAL A 156 -3.88 6.93 19.51
C VAL A 156 -3.22 5.62 19.86
N GLU A 157 -2.67 5.53 21.07
CA GLU A 157 -2.26 4.27 21.65
C GLU A 157 -3.48 3.36 21.54
N MET A 158 -3.53 2.61 20.45
CA MET A 158 -4.26 1.37 20.35
C MET A 158 -3.66 0.55 21.46
N GLN A 159 -4.29 0.59 22.64
CA GLN A 159 -4.00 -0.34 23.71
C GLN A 159 -4.03 -1.70 23.04
N PRO A 160 -2.87 -2.40 22.94
CA PRO A 160 -2.86 -3.66 22.25
C PRO A 160 -3.87 -4.54 22.96
N CYS A 161 -4.84 -5.05 22.20
CA CYS A 161 -5.73 -6.11 22.64
C CYS A 161 -4.89 -7.39 22.79
N ALA A 162 -3.93 -7.36 23.71
CA ALA A 162 -3.02 -8.44 24.08
C ALA A 162 -3.78 -9.63 24.68
N SER A 163 -5.10 -9.51 24.84
CA SER A 163 -6.01 -10.55 25.31
C SER A 163 -6.53 -11.48 24.19
N LEU A 164 -6.43 -11.14 22.90
CA LEU A 164 -7.01 -11.96 21.82
C LEU A 164 -6.01 -12.77 20.99
N TRP A 165 -4.70 -12.52 21.13
CA TRP A 165 -3.64 -13.31 20.46
C TRP A 165 -2.73 -14.07 21.42
N ARG A 166 -3.26 -14.50 22.57
CA ARG A 166 -2.58 -15.52 23.38
C ARG A 166 -2.71 -16.86 22.63
N ARG A 167 -1.81 -17.10 21.67
CA ARG A 167 -1.61 -18.42 21.04
C ARG A 167 -1.48 -19.43 22.18
N ARG A 168 -2.51 -20.24 22.42
CA ARG A 168 -2.35 -21.42 23.26
C ARG A 168 -1.49 -22.38 22.47
N PRO A 169 -0.29 -22.76 22.94
CA PRO A 169 0.47 -23.78 22.25
C PRO A 169 -0.39 -25.06 22.26
N VAL A 170 -0.56 -25.68 21.09
CA VAL A 170 -1.35 -26.90 20.86
C VAL A 170 -0.95 -28.01 21.85
N THR A 171 0.28 -27.97 22.35
CA THR A 171 0.80 -28.89 23.39
C THR A 171 0.02 -28.85 24.71
N ALA A 172 -0.61 -27.72 25.07
CA ALA A 172 -1.41 -27.61 26.30
C ALA A 172 -2.77 -28.33 26.20
N LEU A 173 -3.30 -28.50 24.99
CA LEU A 173 -4.55 -29.26 24.76
C LEU A 173 -4.30 -30.77 24.72
N LEU A 174 -3.18 -31.21 24.13
CA LEU A 174 -2.82 -32.63 24.05
C LEU A 174 -2.49 -33.24 25.42
N ARG A 175 -1.88 -32.47 26.32
CA ARG A 175 -1.56 -32.97 27.67
C ARG A 175 -2.81 -33.20 28.55
N ARG A 176 -3.96 -32.63 28.19
CA ARG A 176 -5.24 -32.81 28.89
C ARG A 176 -6.05 -34.01 28.42
N LEU A 177 -5.75 -34.57 27.25
CA LEU A 177 -6.44 -35.73 26.69
C LEU A 177 -5.75 -37.07 26.96
N MET A 178 -4.52 -37.05 27.50
CA MET A 178 -3.77 -38.26 27.84
C MET A 178 -3.80 -38.62 29.34
N THR A 179 -4.46 -37.81 30.16
CA THR A 179 -4.66 -38.09 31.60
C THR A 179 -6.14 -38.32 31.94
N ALA A 180 -6.95 -38.75 30.97
CA ALA A 180 -8.32 -39.21 31.18
C ALA A 180 -8.39 -40.72 30.96
#